data_AF-F9PNM2-F1
#
_entry.id   AF-F9PNM2-F1
#
_cell.length_a   1.000
_cell.length_b   1.000
_cell.length_c   1.000
_cell.angle_alpha   90.00
_cell.angle_beta   90.00
_cell.angle_gamma   90.00
#
_symmetry.space_group_name_H-M   'P 1'
#
loop_
_entity.id
_entity.type
_entity.pdbx_description
1 polymer ?
#
loop_
_entity_poly.entity_id
_entity_poly.type
_entity_poly.pdbx_seq_one_letter_code
_entity_poly.pdbx_strand_id
1 'polypeptide(L)'
;MIIDANNFLLESNKRWPGSRVLRWREYERDTDVDIIINPEDMAVTVSHFRDNKLISADGALDCEEAADIAAWVRSLNPDPNLVLWFTTSVFDGHTILTPGITPQQVIDQWVNHAEHDPYIEYPQHFH
;
A
#
# COMPACT_ATOMS: atom_id res chain seq x y z
N MET A 1 6.86 6.60 -10.68
CA MET A 1 7.55 5.40 -10.13
C MET A 1 7.28 5.36 -8.64
N ILE A 2 7.09 4.19 -8.04
CA ILE A 2 6.92 4.07 -6.58
C ILE A 2 8.28 4.27 -5.89
N ILE A 3 8.27 4.79 -4.66
CA ILE A 3 9.41 4.90 -3.76
C ILE A 3 10.21 3.60 -3.73
N ASP A 4 11.54 3.68 -3.70
CA ASP A 4 12.39 2.49 -3.59
C ASP A 4 12.49 1.97 -2.16
N ALA A 5 12.95 0.73 -2.01
CA ALA A 5 13.08 0.02 -0.74
C ALA A 5 13.89 0.77 0.34
N ASN A 6 14.94 1.51 -0.04
CA ASN A 6 15.77 2.21 0.94
C ASN A 6 15.05 3.44 1.48
N ASN A 7 14.42 4.20 0.60
CA ASN A 7 13.62 5.36 0.99
C ASN A 7 12.34 4.92 1.72
N PHE A 8 11.69 3.83 1.29
CA PHE A 8 10.55 3.23 1.98
C PHE A 8 10.90 2.83 3.42
N LEU A 9 12.06 2.19 3.61
CA LEU A 9 12.55 1.84 4.95
C LEU A 9 12.83 3.08 5.80
N LEU A 10 13.44 4.12 5.21
CA LEU A 10 13.74 5.36 5.92
C LEU A 10 12.46 6.02 6.44
N GLU A 11 11.43 6.12 5.61
CA GLU A 11 10.16 6.77 5.97
C GLU A 11 9.33 5.89 6.93
N SER A 12 9.35 4.56 6.75
CA SER A 12 8.72 3.62 7.68
C SER A 12 9.27 3.74 9.10
N ASN A 13 10.59 3.86 9.24
CA ASN A 13 11.24 4.03 10.55
C ASN A 13 10.85 5.34 11.26
N LYS A 14 10.57 6.41 10.50
CA LYS A 14 10.07 7.67 11.05
C LYS A 14 8.63 7.54 11.52
N ARG A 15 7.79 6.83 10.75
CA ARG A 15 6.36 6.68 11.04
C ARG A 15 6.11 5.71 12.20
N TRP A 16 6.80 4.58 12.22
CA TRP A 16 6.64 3.53 13.22
C TRP A 16 7.95 3.25 13.96
N PRO A 17 8.38 4.17 14.85
CA PRO A 17 9.58 3.96 15.65
C PRO A 17 9.36 2.75 16.57
N GLY A 18 10.19 1.72 16.43
CA GLY A 18 10.07 0.46 17.17
C GLY A 18 9.42 -0.69 16.38
N SER A 19 9.03 -0.47 15.12
CA SER A 19 8.69 -1.55 14.21
C SER A 19 9.90 -2.47 13.97
N ARG A 20 9.63 -3.75 13.70
CA ARG A 20 10.66 -4.72 13.32
C ARG A 20 10.81 -4.73 11.81
N VAL A 21 12.05 -4.64 11.34
CA VAL A 21 12.37 -4.60 9.91
C VAL A 21 12.97 -5.95 9.47
N LEU A 22 12.47 -6.50 8.37
CA LEU A 22 13.07 -7.64 7.67
C LEU A 22 13.52 -7.19 6.27
N ARG A 23 14.73 -7.60 5.87
CA ARG A 23 15.25 -7.40 4.51
C ARG A 23 15.50 -8.75 3.87
N TRP A 24 15.00 -8.93 2.66
CA TRP A 24 15.07 -10.19 1.93
C TRP A 24 16.01 -10.10 0.74
N ARG A 25 16.72 -11.19 0.46
CA ARG A 25 17.52 -11.33 -0.76
C ARG A 25 16.63 -11.70 -1.94
N GLU A 26 17.08 -11.39 -3.16
CA GLU A 26 16.29 -11.56 -4.40
C GLU A 26 15.74 -12.97 -4.62
N TYR A 27 16.46 -14.01 -4.18
CA TYR A 27 16.03 -15.39 -4.36
C TYR A 27 15.10 -15.91 -3.24
N GLU A 28 14.87 -15.12 -2.18
CA GLU A 28 14.12 -15.57 -1.00
C GLU A 28 12.63 -15.29 -1.11
N ARG A 29 12.26 -14.12 -1.64
CA ARG A 29 10.89 -13.62 -1.77
C ARG A 29 10.80 -12.61 -2.90
N ASP A 30 9.59 -12.22 -3.30
CA ASP A 30 9.34 -11.08 -4.19
C ASP A 30 9.39 -9.73 -3.45
N THR A 31 9.20 -9.73 -2.13
CA THR A 31 9.35 -8.56 -1.25
C THR A 31 10.81 -8.31 -0.90
N ASP A 32 11.25 -7.06 -0.87
CA ASP A 32 12.62 -6.69 -0.48
C ASP A 32 12.71 -6.19 0.97
N VAL A 33 11.67 -5.51 1.45
CA VAL A 33 11.55 -4.98 2.81
C VAL A 33 10.16 -5.29 3.36
N ASP A 34 10.12 -5.89 4.55
CA ASP A 34 8.89 -5.97 5.35
C ASP A 34 9.06 -5.16 6.64
N ILE A 35 8.02 -4.40 6.98
CA ILE A 35 7.90 -3.63 8.22
C ILE A 35 6.81 -4.27 9.07
N ILE A 36 7.19 -4.80 10.22
CA ILE A 36 6.28 -5.42 11.18
C ILE A 36 5.96 -4.39 12.28
N ILE A 37 4.74 -3.89 12.25
CA ILE A 37 4.18 -2.94 13.22
C ILE A 37 3.54 -3.76 14.35
N ASN A 38 3.69 -3.29 15.59
CA ASN A 38 3.18 -3.94 16.81
C ASN A 38 3.53 -5.45 16.90
N PRO A 39 4.82 -5.83 16.82
CA PRO A 39 5.23 -7.23 16.70
C PRO A 39 4.90 -8.11 17.92
N GLU A 40 4.64 -7.50 19.08
CA GLU A 40 4.31 -8.20 20.33
C GLU A 40 2.80 -8.41 20.52
N ASP A 41 1.97 -7.88 19.62
CA ASP A 41 0.51 -7.96 19.65
C ASP A 41 0.00 -8.47 18.28
N MET A 42 -1.11 -7.94 17.78
CA MET A 42 -1.63 -8.24 16.46
C MET A 42 -0.80 -7.54 15.37
N ALA A 43 0.23 -8.25 14.91
CA ALA A 43 1.22 -7.69 14.00
C ALA A 43 0.61 -7.34 12.62
N VAL A 44 0.87 -6.11 12.18
CA VAL A 44 0.63 -5.66 10.81
C VAL A 44 1.94 -5.70 10.05
N THR A 45 1.95 -6.32 8.88
CA THR A 45 3.12 -6.37 8.00
C THR A 45 2.89 -5.49 6.79
N VAL A 46 3.70 -4.43 6.65
CA VAL A 46 3.74 -3.59 5.45
C VAL A 46 4.94 -4.01 4.60
N SER A 47 4.68 -4.56 3.42
CA SER A 47 5.69 -5.16 2.55
C SER A 47 5.91 -4.31 1.31
N HIS A 48 7.16 -4.03 0.98
CA HIS A 48 7.56 -3.40 -0.28
C HIS A 48 8.06 -4.47 -1.26
N PHE A 49 7.51 -4.47 -2.47
CA PHE A 49 7.85 -5.42 -3.52
C PHE A 49 8.94 -4.89 -4.45
N ARG A 50 9.76 -5.81 -4.96
CA ARG A 50 10.83 -5.49 -5.89
C ARG A 50 10.34 -4.76 -7.14
N ASP A 51 11.28 -4.04 -7.76
CA ASP A 51 11.07 -3.14 -8.88
C ASP A 51 10.10 -1.99 -8.59
N ASN A 52 9.83 -1.71 -7.30
CA ASN A 52 8.92 -0.67 -6.84
C ASN A 52 7.54 -0.81 -7.49
N LYS A 53 7.01 -2.04 -7.52
CA LYS A 53 5.74 -2.36 -8.19
C LYS A 53 4.53 -2.27 -7.27
N LEU A 54 4.71 -2.60 -5.99
CA LEU A 54 3.61 -2.74 -5.03
C LEU A 54 4.11 -2.48 -3.61
N ILE A 55 3.24 -1.88 -2.80
CA ILE A 55 3.33 -1.95 -1.35
C ILE A 55 2.03 -2.60 -0.86
N SER A 56 2.13 -3.66 -0.06
CA SER A 56 0.99 -4.32 0.56
C SER A 56 1.01 -4.12 2.07
N ALA A 57 -0.17 -4.11 2.69
CA ALA A 57 -0.31 -4.21 4.13
C ALA A 57 -1.22 -5.41 4.43
N ASP A 58 -0.80 -6.26 5.36
CA ASP A 58 -1.52 -7.46 5.78
C ASP A 58 -1.45 -7.64 7.30
N GLY A 59 -2.38 -8.40 7.86
CA GLY A 59 -2.65 -8.51 9.29
C GLY A 59 -4.14 -8.30 9.56
N ALA A 60 -4.54 -8.37 10.82
CA ALA A 60 -5.93 -8.10 11.20
C ALA A 60 -6.19 -6.58 11.26
N LEU A 61 -6.12 -5.95 10.10
CA LEU A 61 -6.39 -4.53 9.90
C LEU A 61 -7.89 -4.24 9.92
N ASP A 62 -8.28 -3.13 10.52
CA ASP A 62 -9.57 -2.50 10.24
C ASP A 62 -9.48 -1.58 9.01
N CYS A 63 -10.63 -1.04 8.60
CA CYS A 63 -10.72 -0.22 7.39
C CYS A 63 -9.92 1.08 7.55
N GLU A 64 -9.99 1.67 8.74
CA GLU A 64 -9.34 2.92 9.10
C GLU A 64 -7.81 2.81 9.09
N GLU A 65 -7.25 1.73 9.65
CA GLU A 65 -5.80 1.48 9.65
C GLU A 65 -5.29 1.21 8.23
N ALA A 66 -6.01 0.42 7.43
CA ALA A 66 -5.66 0.19 6.04
C ALA A 66 -5.68 1.50 5.21
N ALA A 67 -6.70 2.34 5.42
CA ALA A 67 -6.83 3.64 4.78
C ALA A 67 -5.72 4.63 5.20
N ASP A 68 -5.32 4.61 6.47
CA ASP A 68 -4.21 5.42 6.99
C ASP A 68 -2.86 5.02 6.35
N ILE A 69 -2.60 3.72 6.23
CA ILE A 69 -1.43 3.21 5.51
C ILE A 69 -1.48 3.62 4.03
N ALA A 70 -2.63 3.50 3.36
CA ALA A 70 -2.77 3.87 1.95
C ALA A 70 -2.52 5.36 1.71
N ALA A 71 -3.09 6.25 2.53
CA ALA A 71 -2.85 7.68 2.45
C ALA A 71 -1.38 8.04 2.70
N TRP A 72 -0.75 7.36 3.66
CA TRP A 72 0.68 7.52 3.91
C TRP A 72 1.54 7.06 2.73
N VAL A 73 1.28 5.87 2.16
CA VAL A 73 1.99 5.38 0.97
C VAL A 73 1.84 6.39 -0.17
N ARG A 74 0.64 6.95 -0.37
CA ARG A 74 0.46 7.98 -1.39
C ARG A 74 1.29 9.24 -1.12
N SER A 75 1.42 9.66 0.14
CA SER A 75 2.25 10.82 0.52
C SER A 75 3.74 10.65 0.19
N LEU A 76 4.23 9.40 0.18
CA LEU A 76 5.62 9.06 -0.21
C LEU A 76 5.86 9.12 -1.71
N ASN A 77 4.79 9.22 -2.50
CA ASN A 77 4.81 9.11 -3.95
C ASN A 77 4.15 10.36 -4.58
N PRO A 78 4.81 11.53 -4.54
CA PRO A 78 4.17 12.81 -4.84
C PRO A 78 3.90 13.08 -6.32
N ASP A 79 4.37 12.23 -7.23
CA ASP A 79 4.16 12.39 -8.68
C ASP A 79 2.65 12.41 -9.01
N PRO A 80 2.12 13.53 -9.54
CA PRO A 80 0.70 13.65 -9.85
C PRO A 80 0.25 12.73 -11.00
N ASN A 81 1.17 12.27 -11.85
CA ASN A 81 0.85 11.36 -12.95
C ASN A 81 0.95 9.89 -12.55
N LEU A 82 1.48 9.59 -11.37
CA LEU A 82 1.52 8.24 -10.85
C LEU A 82 0.13 7.84 -10.36
N VAL A 83 -0.47 6.87 -11.02
CA VAL A 83 -1.74 6.25 -10.61
C VAL A 83 -1.43 5.15 -9.61
N LEU A 84 -1.94 5.27 -8.38
CA LEU A 84 -1.86 4.23 -7.35
C LEU A 84 -3.26 3.78 -6.96
N TRP A 85 -3.42 2.47 -6.79
CA TRP A 85 -4.67 1.85 -6.41
C TRP A 85 -4.50 1.24 -5.02
N PHE A 86 -5.40 1.60 -4.12
CA PHE A 86 -5.62 0.84 -2.89
C PHE A 86 -6.70 -0.20 -3.19
N THR A 87 -6.42 -1.48 -2.94
CA THR A 87 -7.30 -2.59 -3.29
C THR A 87 -7.29 -3.62 -2.17
N THR A 88 -8.30 -4.49 -2.14
CA THR A 88 -8.21 -5.73 -1.36
C THR A 88 -7.31 -6.74 -2.07
N SER A 89 -6.91 -7.79 -1.35
CA SER A 89 -6.09 -8.89 -1.89
C SER A 89 -6.84 -9.74 -2.93
N VAL A 90 -8.17 -9.80 -2.83
CA VAL A 90 -9.04 -10.50 -3.78
C VAL A 90 -9.55 -9.59 -4.91
N PHE A 91 -9.17 -8.30 -4.88
CA PHE A 91 -9.55 -7.30 -5.87
C PHE A 91 -11.07 -7.24 -6.07
N ASP A 92 -11.82 -7.13 -4.97
CA ASP A 92 -13.28 -6.93 -4.96
C ASP A 92 -13.70 -5.46 -4.81
N GLY A 93 -12.73 -4.57 -4.65
CA GLY A 93 -12.93 -3.13 -4.64
C GLY A 93 -11.63 -2.37 -4.63
N HIS A 94 -11.74 -1.05 -4.83
CA HIS A 94 -10.59 -0.17 -4.86
C HIS A 94 -10.90 1.28 -4.53
N THR A 95 -9.86 2.04 -4.20
CA THR A 95 -9.84 3.50 -4.27
C THR A 95 -8.61 3.96 -5.05
N ILE A 96 -8.79 4.90 -5.99
CA ILE A 96 -7.67 5.56 -6.68
C ILE A 96 -7.08 6.63 -5.76
N LEU A 97 -5.78 6.52 -5.46
CA LEU A 97 -5.10 7.39 -4.52
C LEU A 97 -4.60 8.66 -5.21
N THR A 98 -5.36 9.75 -5.07
CA THR A 98 -4.97 11.08 -5.60
C THR A 98 -3.90 11.75 -4.73
N PRO A 99 -3.05 12.65 -5.27
CA PRO A 99 -2.11 13.42 -4.45
C PRO A 99 -2.81 14.13 -3.28
N GLY A 100 -2.31 13.93 -2.06
CA GLY A 100 -2.86 14.55 -0.86
C GLY A 100 -4.17 13.94 -0.34
N ILE A 101 -4.58 12.77 -0.85
CA ILE A 101 -5.76 12.06 -0.35
C ILE A 101 -5.65 11.79 1.16
N THR A 102 -6.74 12.00 1.89
CA THR A 102 -6.83 11.71 3.32
C THR A 102 -7.32 10.28 3.56
N PRO A 103 -7.08 9.68 4.75
CA PRO A 103 -7.62 8.35 5.07
C PRO A 103 -9.15 8.29 4.91
N GLN A 104 -9.87 9.32 5.37
CA GLN A 104 -11.33 9.37 5.21
C GLN A 104 -11.74 9.38 3.74
N GLN A 105 -11.02 10.10 2.89
CA GLN A 105 -11.29 10.08 1.44
C GLN A 105 -11.00 8.72 0.81
N VAL A 106 -10.02 7.96 1.32
CA VAL A 106 -9.78 6.58 0.85
C VAL A 106 -11.02 5.73 1.09
N ILE A 107 -11.65 5.86 2.26
CA ILE A 107 -12.85 5.12 2.65
C ILE A 107 -14.07 5.61 1.85
N ASP A 108 -14.30 6.92 1.83
CA ASP A 108 -15.48 7.54 1.20
C ASP A 108 -15.53 7.35 -0.33
N GLN A 109 -14.37 7.14 -0.96
CA GLN A 109 -14.24 6.95 -2.41
C GLN A 109 -14.10 5.48 -2.81
N TRP A 110 -14.36 4.54 -1.88
CA TRP A 110 -14.29 3.12 -2.16
C TRP A 110 -15.28 2.71 -3.26
N VAL A 111 -14.77 2.05 -4.29
CA VAL A 111 -15.53 1.53 -5.42
C VAL A 111 -15.63 0.01 -5.27
N ASN A 112 -16.86 -0.49 -5.13
CA ASN A 112 -17.17 -1.91 -5.03
C ASN A 112 -17.25 -2.55 -6.43
N HIS A 113 -16.48 -3.60 -6.68
CA HIS A 113 -16.46 -4.29 -7.98
C HIS A 113 -17.67 -5.20 -8.22
N ALA A 114 -18.52 -5.43 -7.22
CA ALA A 114 -19.84 -6.02 -7.46
C ALA A 114 -20.77 -5.07 -8.24
N GLU A 115 -20.46 -3.78 -8.24
CA GLU A 115 -21.27 -2.72 -8.84
C GLU A 115 -20.57 -2.06 -10.04
N HIS A 116 -19.23 -2.12 -10.08
CA HIS A 116 -18.37 -1.48 -11.07
C HIS A 116 -17.38 -2.46 -11.69
N ASP A 117 -17.08 -2.33 -12.98
CA ASP A 117 -16.11 -3.19 -13.66
C ASP A 117 -14.85 -2.40 -14.06
N PRO A 118 -13.74 -2.52 -13.30
CA PRO A 118 -12.51 -1.76 -13.57
C PRO A 118 -11.83 -2.16 -14.89
N TYR A 119 -12.08 -3.37 -15.42
CA TYR A 119 -11.52 -3.79 -16.70
C TYR A 119 -12.19 -3.07 -17.88
N ILE A 120 -13.44 -2.63 -17.70
CA ILE A 120 -14.19 -1.84 -18.69
C ILE A 120 -13.97 -0.33 -18.46
N GLU A 121 -13.97 0.10 -17.21
CA GLU A 121 -13.86 1.53 -16.85
C GLU A 121 -12.43 2.07 -16.99
N TYR A 122 -11.42 1.21 -16.75
CA TYR A 122 -10.00 1.59 -16.77
C TYR A 122 -9.11 0.59 -17.54
N PRO A 123 -9.42 0.25 -18.80
CA PRO A 123 -8.72 -0.78 -19.55
C PRO A 123 -7.22 -0.52 -19.67
N GLN A 124 -6.79 0.75 -19.70
CA GLN A 124 -5.39 1.14 -19.81
C GLN A 124 -4.49 0.69 -18.65
N HIS A 125 -5.05 0.20 -17.53
CA HIS A 125 -4.28 -0.26 -16.37
C HIS A 125 -4.10 -1.79 -16.31
N PHE A 126 -4.71 -2.54 -17.23
CA PHE A 126 -4.75 -4.01 -17.19
C PHE A 126 -4.19 -4.67 -18.47
N HIS A 127 -3.31 -3.99 -19.20
CA HIS A 127 -2.72 -4.44 -20.47
C HIS A 127 -1.19 -4.42 -20.46
#